data_AF-F7S2Y1-F1
#
_entry.id   AF-F7S2Y1-F1
#
_cell.length_a   1.000
_cell.length_b   1.000
_cell.length_c   1.000
_cell.angle_alpha   90.00
_cell.angle_beta   90.00
_cell.angle_gamma   90.00
#
_symmetry.space_group_name_H-M   'P 1'
#
loop_
_entity.id
_entity.type
_entity.pdbx_description
1 polymer ?
#
loop_
_entity_poly.entity_id
_entity_poly.type
_entity_poly.pdbx_seq_one_letter_code
_entity_poly.pdbx_strand_id
1 'polypeptide(L)'
;MIRSSRATLPFLLLGPLLLAGCSNPSKTFGLTVTPPNAFDVGTEAPLSMPPDLQALPTPAPGEPRPQQVSSSTEAQSILSPQSALQNASTTMGPAQQALLEQAGPTPPANIRATINHDAEQESRSPGFVGSLMSFGSSSKGAKVVNAPAEQKRLQENAALGEPATKGTTPATAPGQAQKGVVGRFLDLF
;
A
#
# COMPACT_ATOMS: atom_id res chain seq x y z
N MET A 1 -34.02 8.32 72.04
CA MET A 1 -33.43 7.32 71.13
C MET A 1 -33.01 8.03 69.85
N ILE A 2 -31.72 8.30 69.66
CA ILE A 2 -31.18 8.97 68.47
C ILE A 2 -30.60 7.87 67.58
N ARG A 3 -31.29 7.52 66.50
CA ARG A 3 -30.88 6.45 65.59
C ARG A 3 -29.88 7.04 64.59
N SER A 4 -28.60 6.95 64.90
CA SER A 4 -27.50 7.39 64.03
C SER A 4 -27.48 6.56 62.76
N SER A 5 -27.90 7.15 61.64
CA SER A 5 -27.91 6.52 60.32
C SER A 5 -26.48 6.50 59.76
N ARG A 6 -25.78 5.37 59.88
CA ARG A 6 -24.39 5.20 59.41
C ARG A 6 -24.26 5.07 57.88
N ALA A 7 -25.37 5.13 57.16
CA ALA A 7 -25.42 4.95 55.70
C ALA A 7 -25.31 6.26 54.89
N THR A 8 -25.32 7.43 55.53
CA THR A 8 -25.25 8.73 54.84
C THR A 8 -23.81 9.20 54.55
N LEU A 9 -22.81 8.66 55.26
CA LEU A 9 -21.40 9.03 55.08
C LEU A 9 -20.79 8.66 53.72
N PRO A 10 -21.00 7.46 53.13
CA PRO A 10 -20.38 7.11 51.85
C PRO A 10 -20.98 7.88 50.67
N PHE A 11 -22.26 8.30 50.75
CA PHE A 11 -22.93 9.05 49.70
C PHE A 11 -22.45 10.52 49.63
N LEU A 12 -22.17 11.13 50.79
CA LEU A 12 -21.67 12.50 50.88
C LEU A 12 -20.22 12.65 50.37
N LEU A 13 -19.43 11.58 50.44
CA LEU A 13 -18.03 11.57 49.99
C LEU A 13 -17.90 11.22 48.50
N LEU A 14 -18.86 10.50 47.92
CA LEU A 14 -18.86 10.10 46.50
C LEU A 14 -19.49 11.16 45.56
N GLY A 15 -20.38 12.01 46.09
CA GLY A 15 -21.01 13.11 45.34
C GLY A 15 -20.04 14.10 44.66
N PRO A 16 -18.99 14.62 45.34
CA PRO A 16 -18.08 15.59 44.72
C PRO A 16 -17.21 14.97 43.61
N LEU A 17 -17.00 13.65 43.61
CA LEU A 17 -16.19 12.97 42.59
C LEU A 17 -16.92 12.87 41.23
N LEU A 18 -18.25 12.80 41.24
CA LEU A 18 -19.07 12.82 40.03
C LEU A 18 -19.18 14.22 39.41
N LEU A 19 -19.09 15.29 40.22
CA LEU A 19 -19.13 16.67 39.75
C LEU A 19 -17.78 17.18 39.21
N ALA A 20 -16.67 16.56 39.63
CA ALA A 20 -15.31 16.92 39.17
C ALA A 20 -15.07 16.69 37.67
N GLY A 21 -15.92 15.92 36.98
CA GLY A 21 -15.86 15.73 35.53
C GLY A 21 -16.46 16.87 34.70
N CYS A 22 -17.24 17.77 35.31
CA CYS A 22 -17.91 18.87 34.61
C CYS A 22 -17.05 20.15 34.63
N SER A 23 -15.83 20.06 34.08
CA SER A 23 -14.81 21.10 34.26
C SER A 23 -15.01 22.35 33.40
N ASN A 24 -15.91 22.36 32.39
CA ASN A 24 -16.14 23.54 31.55
C ASN A 24 -17.53 23.56 30.87
N PRO A 25 -18.61 23.95 31.56
CA PRO A 25 -19.94 24.09 30.93
C PRO A 25 -19.94 25.18 29.83
N SER A 26 -19.11 26.22 29.98
CA SER A 26 -19.02 27.33 29.02
C SER A 26 -18.60 26.91 27.61
N LYS A 27 -17.77 25.85 27.50
CA LYS A 27 -17.40 25.26 26.20
C LYS A 27 -18.54 24.47 25.57
N THR A 28 -19.27 23.66 26.34
CA THR A 28 -20.38 22.87 25.79
C THR A 28 -21.59 23.71 25.40
N PHE A 29 -21.79 24.86 26.05
CA PHE A 29 -22.85 25.81 25.72
C PHE A 29 -22.42 26.84 24.66
N GLY A 30 -21.20 26.77 24.12
CA GLY A 30 -20.74 27.67 23.06
C GLY A 30 -20.52 29.12 23.50
N LEU A 31 -20.44 29.40 24.81
CA LEU A 31 -20.12 30.74 25.35
C LEU A 31 -18.64 31.09 25.20
N THR A 32 -17.81 30.15 24.73
CA THR A 32 -16.39 30.37 24.42
C THR A 32 -16.11 30.03 22.97
N VAL A 33 -15.50 30.95 22.24
CA VAL A 33 -15.07 30.73 20.85
C VAL A 33 -14.01 29.62 20.84
N THR A 34 -14.30 28.50 20.20
CA THR A 34 -13.31 27.45 19.92
C THR A 34 -12.71 27.76 18.55
N PRO A 35 -11.44 28.17 18.46
CA PRO A 35 -10.82 28.42 17.17
C PRO A 35 -10.75 27.10 16.38
N PRO A 36 -10.99 27.13 15.06
CA PRO A 36 -10.78 25.96 14.20
C PRO A 36 -9.33 25.49 14.31
N ASN A 37 -9.12 24.19 14.14
CA ASN A 37 -7.82 23.56 14.34
C ASN A 37 -6.81 24.10 13.31
N ALA A 38 -5.71 24.70 13.78
CA ALA A 38 -4.69 25.30 12.92
C ALA A 38 -3.90 24.28 12.08
N PHE A 39 -4.10 22.97 12.33
CA PHE A 39 -3.47 21.87 11.60
C PHE A 39 -4.44 21.16 10.64
N ASP A 40 -5.71 21.56 10.59
CA ASP A 40 -6.65 21.06 9.58
C ASP A 40 -6.53 21.88 8.28
N VAL A 41 -5.32 21.88 7.72
CA VAL A 41 -5.01 22.57 6.47
C VAL A 41 -5.22 21.59 5.33
N GLY A 42 -6.34 21.70 4.62
CA GLY A 42 -6.52 20.99 3.35
C GLY A 42 -5.47 21.47 2.34
N THR A 43 -4.81 20.54 1.65
CA THR A 43 -3.85 20.89 0.61
C THR A 43 -4.61 21.44 -0.61
N GLU A 44 -4.35 22.69 -0.98
CA GLU A 44 -4.86 23.25 -2.23
C GLU A 44 -3.96 22.80 -3.39
N ALA A 45 -4.55 22.17 -4.41
CA ALA A 45 -3.82 21.84 -5.62
C ALA A 45 -3.32 23.13 -6.32
N PRO A 46 -2.12 23.13 -6.93
CA PRO A 46 -1.63 24.28 -7.67
C PRO A 46 -2.56 24.61 -8.84
N LEU A 47 -2.87 25.89 -8.99
CA LEU A 47 -3.72 26.38 -10.09
C LEU A 47 -2.97 26.28 -11.42
N SER A 48 -3.45 25.42 -12.33
CA SER A 48 -2.98 25.40 -13.73
C SER A 48 -3.90 26.26 -14.61
N MET A 49 -3.31 27.08 -15.49
CA MET A 49 -4.09 27.88 -16.44
C MET A 49 -4.74 26.95 -17.49
N PRO A 50 -6.08 26.99 -17.65
CA PRO A 50 -6.75 26.20 -18.67
C PRO A 50 -6.43 26.74 -20.09
N PRO A 51 -6.51 25.88 -21.12
CA PRO A 51 -6.17 26.24 -22.51
C PRO A 51 -7.10 27.28 -23.13
N ASP A 52 -8.31 27.45 -22.60
CA ASP A 52 -9.24 28.53 -22.99
C ASP A 52 -9.92 29.12 -21.73
N LEU A 53 -10.04 30.44 -21.70
CA LEU A 53 -10.68 31.21 -20.62
C LEU A 53 -12.10 31.66 -21.00
N GLN A 54 -12.54 31.39 -22.23
CA GLN A 54 -13.84 31.85 -22.74
C GLN A 54 -15.02 30.98 -22.28
N ALA A 55 -14.79 29.71 -21.94
CA ALA A 55 -15.82 28.75 -21.52
C ALA A 55 -15.54 28.19 -20.12
N LEU A 56 -15.39 29.07 -19.12
CA LEU A 56 -15.25 28.65 -17.74
C LEU A 56 -16.61 28.18 -17.17
N PRO A 57 -16.63 27.08 -16.41
CA PRO A 57 -17.82 26.70 -15.65
C PRO A 57 -18.25 27.85 -14.73
N THR A 58 -19.54 28.16 -14.70
CA THR A 58 -20.09 29.15 -13.77
C THR A 58 -19.78 28.72 -12.33
N PRO A 59 -19.15 29.58 -11.50
CA PRO A 59 -18.89 29.25 -10.10
C PRO A 59 -20.21 28.97 -9.37
N ALA A 60 -20.28 27.85 -8.64
CA ALA A 60 -21.37 27.53 -7.73
C ALA A 60 -20.98 27.98 -6.30
N PRO A 61 -21.53 29.09 -5.77
CA PRO A 61 -21.17 29.57 -4.44
C PRO A 61 -21.63 28.57 -3.37
N GLY A 62 -20.70 28.15 -2.50
CA GLY A 62 -20.99 27.29 -1.36
C GLY A 62 -20.80 25.80 -1.59
N GLU A 63 -20.53 25.36 -2.82
CA GLU A 63 -20.17 23.97 -3.09
C GLU A 63 -18.69 23.71 -2.70
N PRO A 64 -18.37 22.57 -2.04
CA PRO A 64 -16.99 22.23 -1.73
C PRO A 64 -16.14 22.21 -3.01
N ARG A 65 -14.95 22.80 -2.95
CA ARG A 65 -14.08 22.85 -4.12
C ARG A 65 -13.72 21.40 -4.52
N PRO A 66 -13.89 21.01 -5.78
CA PRO A 66 -13.57 19.64 -6.22
C PRO A 66 -12.08 19.30 -6.09
N GLN A 67 -11.22 20.31 -6.02
CA GLN A 67 -9.78 20.17 -5.85
C GLN A 67 -9.34 20.12 -4.38
N GLN A 68 -10.23 20.39 -3.42
CA GLN A 68 -9.94 20.31 -1.99
C GLN A 68 -10.28 18.91 -1.50
N VAL A 69 -9.26 18.07 -1.32
CA VAL A 69 -9.41 16.81 -0.58
C VAL A 69 -9.38 17.14 0.91
N SER A 70 -10.34 16.64 1.69
CA SER A 70 -10.33 16.82 3.13
C SER A 70 -9.20 16.00 3.77
N SER A 71 -8.56 16.53 4.81
CA SER A 71 -7.54 15.84 5.60
C SER A 71 -8.01 14.47 6.12
N SER A 72 -9.30 14.38 6.47
CA SER A 72 -9.96 13.14 6.89
C SER A 72 -10.03 12.09 5.78
N THR A 73 -10.31 12.50 4.54
CA THR A 73 -10.38 11.61 3.37
C THR A 73 -8.98 11.11 3.00
N GLU A 74 -7.98 11.99 3.08
CA GLU A 74 -6.58 11.64 2.87
C GLU A 74 -6.10 10.62 3.93
N ALA A 75 -6.37 10.88 5.20
CA ALA A 75 -6.05 9.95 6.29
C ALA A 75 -6.75 8.59 6.12
N GLN A 76 -8.01 8.59 5.69
CA GLN A 76 -8.74 7.36 5.41
C GLN A 76 -8.14 6.57 4.25
N SER A 77 -7.59 7.24 3.22
CA SER A 77 -6.90 6.58 2.11
C SER A 77 -5.60 5.89 2.54
N ILE A 78 -4.91 6.44 3.54
CA ILE A 78 -3.71 5.84 4.14
C ILE A 78 -4.07 4.61 4.98
N LEU A 79 -5.13 4.72 5.79
CA LEU A 79 -5.58 3.63 6.66
C LEU A 79 -6.23 2.47 5.91
N SER A 80 -6.92 2.78 4.80
CA SER A 80 -7.63 1.81 3.97
C SER A 80 -7.44 2.15 2.48
N PRO A 81 -6.31 1.71 1.88
CA PRO A 81 -6.04 1.97 0.46
C PRO A 81 -7.08 1.30 -0.45
N GLN A 82 -7.68 0.20 -0.01
CA GLN A 82 -8.71 -0.53 -0.75
C GLN A 82 -9.98 0.32 -0.96
N SER A 83 -10.39 1.12 0.02
CA SER A 83 -11.59 1.97 -0.09
C SER A 83 -11.38 3.19 -1.00
N ALA A 84 -10.14 3.66 -1.16
CA ALA A 84 -9.82 4.72 -2.11
C ALA A 84 -9.91 4.25 -3.57
N LEU A 85 -9.71 2.95 -3.83
CA LEU A 85 -9.77 2.35 -5.17
C LEU A 85 -11.20 2.10 -5.68
N GLN A 86 -12.21 2.08 -4.80
CA GLN A 86 -13.61 1.79 -5.20
C GLN A 86 -14.22 2.87 -6.10
N ASN A 87 -13.71 4.11 -6.08
CA ASN A 87 -14.29 5.24 -6.81
C ASN A 87 -13.60 5.55 -8.16
N ALA A 88 -12.67 4.70 -8.62
CA ALA A 88 -12.13 4.86 -9.97
C ALA A 88 -13.19 4.38 -10.99
N SER A 89 -14.02 5.31 -11.48
CA SER A 89 -14.89 5.09 -12.62
C SER A 89 -14.07 4.50 -13.77
N THR A 90 -14.31 3.23 -14.09
CA THR A 90 -13.55 2.41 -15.04
C THR A 90 -13.84 2.75 -16.51
N THR A 91 -14.19 4.00 -16.83
CA THR A 91 -14.33 4.41 -18.22
C THR A 91 -12.93 4.63 -18.78
N MET A 92 -12.28 3.53 -19.19
CA MET A 92 -11.03 3.61 -19.93
C MET A 92 -11.26 4.37 -21.24
N GLY A 93 -10.49 5.42 -21.47
CA GLY A 93 -10.46 6.11 -22.75
C GLY A 93 -9.82 5.24 -23.84
N PRO A 94 -9.99 5.61 -25.12
CA PRO A 94 -9.51 4.82 -26.25
C PRO A 94 -7.99 4.57 -26.21
N ALA A 95 -7.20 5.54 -25.74
CA ALA A 95 -5.75 5.39 -25.58
C ALA A 95 -5.37 4.39 -24.48
N GLN A 96 -6.12 4.34 -23.38
CA GLN A 96 -5.88 3.37 -22.30
C GLN A 96 -6.22 1.96 -22.74
N GLN A 97 -7.25 1.80 -23.56
CA GLN A 97 -7.60 0.51 -24.13
C GLN A 97 -6.56 0.01 -25.15
N ALA A 98 -6.09 0.89 -26.05
CA ALA A 98 -4.99 0.55 -26.96
C ALA A 98 -3.69 0.18 -26.22
N LEU A 99 -3.37 0.88 -25.13
CA LEU A 99 -2.22 0.54 -24.29
C LEU A 99 -2.40 -0.81 -23.58
N LEU A 100 -3.62 -1.12 -23.11
CA LEU A 100 -3.92 -2.39 -22.46
C LEU A 100 -3.82 -3.56 -23.44
N GLU A 101 -4.27 -3.38 -24.68
CA GLU A 101 -4.10 -4.36 -25.77
C GLU A 101 -2.62 -4.61 -26.09
N GLN A 102 -1.80 -3.55 -26.08
CA GLN A 102 -0.34 -3.64 -26.26
C GLN A 102 0.36 -4.30 -25.06
N ALA A 103 -0.17 -4.14 -23.84
CA ALA A 103 0.43 -4.66 -22.60
C ALA A 103 0.39 -6.20 -22.52
N GLY A 104 -0.42 -6.85 -23.36
CA GLY A 104 -0.43 -8.30 -23.54
C GLY A 104 -1.72 -8.96 -23.05
N PRO A 105 -1.72 -10.30 -22.93
CA PRO A 105 -2.91 -11.05 -22.60
C PRO A 105 -3.41 -10.75 -21.19
N THR A 106 -4.73 -10.77 -21.02
CA THR A 106 -5.37 -10.61 -19.71
C THR A 106 -4.86 -11.67 -18.74
N PRO A 107 -4.31 -11.29 -17.57
CA PRO A 107 -3.84 -12.25 -16.58
C PRO A 107 -5.01 -13.06 -15.99
N PRO A 108 -4.76 -14.28 -15.49
CA PRO A 108 -5.80 -15.06 -14.83
C PRO A 108 -6.27 -14.37 -13.54
N ALA A 109 -7.55 -14.49 -13.24
CA ALA A 109 -8.19 -13.75 -12.13
C ALA A 109 -7.53 -13.99 -10.75
N ASN A 110 -6.92 -15.15 -10.55
CA ASN A 110 -6.28 -15.57 -9.31
C ASN A 110 -4.74 -15.44 -9.31
N ILE A 111 -4.13 -14.71 -10.27
CA ILE A 111 -2.65 -14.66 -10.40
C ILE A 111 -1.95 -14.23 -9.11
N ARG A 112 -2.54 -13.30 -8.34
CA ARG A 112 -1.97 -12.84 -7.06
C ARG A 112 -1.97 -13.93 -6.00
N ALA A 113 -3.04 -14.72 -5.94
CA ALA A 113 -3.11 -15.84 -5.01
C ALA A 113 -2.08 -16.92 -5.37
N THR A 114 -1.91 -17.20 -6.67
CA THR A 114 -0.89 -18.14 -7.15
C THR A 114 0.52 -17.65 -6.84
N ILE A 115 0.86 -16.40 -7.17
CA ILE A 115 2.19 -15.83 -6.90
C ILE A 115 2.50 -15.84 -5.39
N ASN A 116 1.53 -15.45 -4.56
CA ASN A 116 1.72 -15.46 -3.11
C ASN A 116 1.93 -16.88 -2.59
N HIS A 117 1.16 -17.85 -3.10
CA HIS A 117 1.32 -19.25 -2.74
C HIS A 117 2.70 -19.79 -3.14
N ASP A 118 3.16 -19.51 -4.36
CA ASP A 118 4.48 -19.91 -4.85
C ASP A 118 5.60 -19.26 -4.01
N ALA A 119 5.48 -17.97 -3.70
CA ALA A 119 6.43 -17.26 -2.85
C ALA A 119 6.46 -17.79 -1.41
N GLU A 120 5.32 -18.17 -0.84
CA GLU A 120 5.24 -18.83 0.47
C GLU A 120 5.90 -20.20 0.46
N GLN A 121 5.77 -20.97 -0.63
CA GLN A 121 6.44 -22.26 -0.75
C GLN A 121 7.96 -22.10 -0.87
N GLU A 122 8.43 -21.14 -1.66
CA GLU A 122 9.86 -20.93 -1.89
C GLU A 122 10.57 -20.28 -0.69
N SER A 123 9.85 -19.50 0.11
CA SER A 123 10.38 -18.90 1.35
C SER A 123 10.42 -19.87 2.54
N ARG A 124 9.77 -21.04 2.46
CA ARG A 124 9.83 -22.05 3.53
C ARG A 124 11.22 -22.69 3.57
N SER A 125 11.86 -22.60 4.73
CA SER A 125 13.09 -23.35 4.99
C SER A 125 12.82 -24.86 4.90
N PRO A 126 13.70 -25.65 4.24
CA PRO A 126 13.56 -27.10 4.25
C PRO A 126 13.59 -27.60 5.70
N GLY A 127 12.64 -28.47 6.07
CA GLY A 127 12.64 -29.12 7.39
C GLY A 127 13.88 -29.98 7.61
N PHE A 128 14.07 -30.51 8.81
CA PHE A 128 15.28 -31.27 9.17
C PHE A 128 15.69 -32.35 8.15
N VAL A 129 14.74 -33.19 7.71
CA VAL A 129 14.99 -34.23 6.71
C VAL A 129 15.37 -33.64 5.35
N GLY A 130 14.71 -32.55 4.94
CA GLY A 130 15.04 -31.83 3.71
C GLY A 130 16.42 -31.20 3.75
N SER A 131 16.80 -30.64 4.90
CA SER A 131 18.14 -30.07 5.13
C SER A 131 19.23 -31.15 5.10
N LEU A 132 18.94 -32.34 5.64
CA LEU A 132 19.84 -33.50 5.57
C LEU A 132 19.98 -34.02 4.13
N MET A 133 18.89 -34.11 3.37
CA MET A 133 18.93 -34.48 1.94
C MET A 133 19.61 -33.42 1.08
N SER A 134 19.54 -32.14 1.45
CA SER A 134 20.23 -31.06 0.77
C SER A 134 21.67 -30.83 1.27
N PHE A 135 22.13 -31.61 2.25
CA PHE A 135 23.46 -31.43 2.82
C PHE A 135 24.52 -31.78 1.75
N GLY A 136 25.27 -30.77 1.32
CA GLY A 136 26.26 -30.90 0.24
C GLY A 136 25.72 -30.62 -1.17
N SER A 137 24.42 -30.36 -1.35
CA SER A 137 23.88 -29.86 -2.62
C SER A 137 23.61 -28.36 -2.53
N SER A 138 24.09 -27.61 -3.51
CA SER A 138 23.85 -26.17 -3.60
C SER A 138 22.35 -25.93 -3.74
N SER A 139 21.74 -25.26 -2.75
CA SER A 139 20.33 -24.88 -2.80
C SER A 139 20.03 -24.19 -4.13
N LYS A 140 18.97 -24.63 -4.81
CA LYS A 140 18.49 -24.03 -6.07
C LYS A 140 18.11 -22.58 -5.77
N GLY A 141 19.05 -21.65 -5.98
CA GLY A 141 18.81 -20.23 -5.76
C GLY A 141 17.74 -19.71 -6.71
N ALA A 142 17.13 -18.58 -6.35
CA ALA A 142 16.10 -17.92 -7.14
C ALA A 142 16.54 -17.80 -8.62
N LYS A 143 15.64 -18.17 -9.55
CA LYS A 143 15.88 -18.07 -10.99
C LYS A 143 15.90 -16.59 -11.40
N VAL A 144 17.06 -15.96 -11.35
CA VAL A 144 17.23 -14.55 -11.75
C VAL A 144 17.25 -14.44 -13.28
N VAL A 145 16.47 -13.50 -13.82
CA VAL A 145 16.47 -13.19 -15.26
C VAL A 145 17.81 -12.59 -15.68
N ASN A 146 18.38 -13.05 -16.79
CA ASN A 146 19.57 -12.46 -17.36
C ASN A 146 19.20 -11.21 -18.16
N ALA A 147 19.42 -10.02 -17.59
CA ALA A 147 18.99 -8.77 -18.22
C ALA A 147 19.58 -8.53 -19.62
N PRO A 148 20.90 -8.70 -19.88
CA PRO A 148 21.45 -8.53 -21.23
C PRO A 148 20.89 -9.51 -22.27
N ALA A 149 20.76 -10.79 -21.91
CA ALA A 149 20.22 -11.80 -22.82
C ALA A 149 18.71 -11.57 -23.07
N GLU A 150 17.97 -11.14 -22.06
CA GLU A 150 16.55 -10.82 -22.19
C GLU A 150 16.32 -9.60 -23.07
N GLN A 151 17.15 -8.56 -22.92
CA GLN A 151 17.10 -7.40 -23.79
C GLN A 151 17.35 -7.77 -25.26
N LYS A 152 18.33 -8.65 -25.53
CA LYS A 152 18.61 -9.14 -26.88
C LYS A 152 17.40 -9.89 -27.47
N ARG A 153 16.79 -10.80 -26.70
CA ARG A 153 15.58 -11.52 -27.11
C ARG A 153 14.43 -10.57 -27.44
N LEU A 154 14.22 -9.54 -26.62
CA LEU A 154 13.17 -8.55 -26.87
C LEU A 154 13.41 -7.73 -28.15
N GLN A 155 14.66 -7.39 -28.45
CA GLN A 155 15.01 -6.71 -29.70
C GLN A 155 14.79 -7.60 -30.93
N GLU A 156 15.16 -8.88 -30.85
CA GLU A 156 14.91 -9.86 -31.92
C GLU A 156 13.42 -10.04 -32.17
N ASN A 157 12.61 -10.22 -31.11
CA ASN A 157 11.15 -10.30 -31.24
C ASN A 157 10.56 -9.03 -31.86
N ALA A 158 11.01 -7.85 -31.43
CA ALA A 158 10.57 -6.58 -32.00
C ALA A 158 10.92 -6.46 -33.50
N ALA A 159 12.11 -6.90 -33.90
CA ALA A 159 12.54 -6.90 -35.31
C ALA A 159 11.75 -7.90 -36.17
N LEU A 160 11.30 -9.01 -35.57
CA LEU A 160 10.48 -10.03 -36.24
C LEU A 160 8.98 -9.73 -36.20
N GLY A 161 8.55 -8.65 -35.52
CA GLY A 161 7.13 -8.33 -35.32
C GLY A 161 6.41 -9.31 -34.38
N GLU A 162 7.15 -10.03 -33.55
CA GLU A 162 6.64 -11.01 -32.62
C GLU A 162 6.31 -10.38 -31.25
N PRO A 163 5.32 -10.91 -30.51
CA PRO A 163 5.00 -10.37 -29.19
C PRO A 163 6.15 -10.59 -28.20
N ALA A 164 6.30 -9.68 -27.23
CA ALA A 164 7.34 -9.73 -26.20
C ALA A 164 7.30 -11.03 -25.35
N THR A 165 6.13 -11.68 -25.30
CA THR A 165 5.89 -12.93 -24.57
C THR A 165 6.37 -14.19 -25.30
N LYS A 166 6.79 -14.08 -26.57
CA LYS A 166 7.22 -15.23 -27.36
C LYS A 166 8.65 -15.65 -27.01
N GLY A 167 8.82 -16.94 -26.70
CA GLY A 167 10.12 -17.54 -26.36
C GLY A 167 10.36 -17.65 -24.86
N THR A 168 11.42 -18.37 -24.49
CA THR A 168 11.79 -18.57 -23.08
C THR A 168 12.60 -17.38 -22.56
N THR A 169 12.24 -16.85 -21.39
CA THR A 169 13.03 -15.82 -20.72
C THR A 169 14.37 -16.41 -20.25
N PRO A 170 15.51 -15.88 -20.73
CA PRO A 170 16.82 -16.37 -20.37
C PRO A 170 17.05 -16.07 -18.89
N ALA A 171 17.36 -17.10 -18.13
CA ALA A 171 17.72 -16.98 -16.73
C ALA A 171 19.23 -17.19 -16.57
N THR A 172 19.83 -16.39 -15.71
CA THR A 172 21.15 -16.69 -15.19
C THR A 172 20.98 -17.85 -14.22
N ALA A 173 21.58 -19.01 -14.51
CA ALA A 173 21.74 -20.05 -13.49
C ALA A 173 22.45 -19.39 -12.29
N PRO A 174 22.02 -19.64 -11.03
CA PRO A 174 22.65 -19.03 -9.87
C PRO A 174 24.15 -19.22 -10.01
N GLY A 175 24.86 -18.10 -10.21
CA GLY A 175 26.27 -18.11 -10.52
C GLY A 175 26.96 -18.97 -9.50
N GLN A 176 27.81 -19.89 -9.98
CA GLN A 176 28.72 -20.73 -9.21
C GLN A 176 29.02 -20.03 -7.89
N ALA A 177 28.45 -20.54 -6.80
CA ALA A 177 28.64 -20.00 -5.46
C ALA A 177 30.12 -19.70 -5.35
N GLN A 178 30.49 -18.42 -5.17
CA GLN A 178 31.88 -18.05 -4.94
C GLN A 178 32.35 -18.96 -3.82
N LYS A 179 33.27 -19.89 -4.15
CA LYS A 179 33.77 -20.88 -3.18
C LYS A 179 34.12 -20.08 -1.94
N GLY A 180 33.42 -20.37 -0.84
CA GLY A 180 33.66 -19.70 0.43
C GLY A 180 35.14 -19.83 0.79
N VAL A 181 35.64 -18.98 1.68
CA VAL A 181 37.08 -18.93 2.04
C VAL A 181 37.65 -20.33 2.33
N VAL A 182 36.84 -21.21 2.93
CA VAL A 182 37.17 -22.62 3.19
C VAL A 182 37.33 -23.45 1.90
N GLY A 183 36.42 -23.32 0.93
CA GLY A 183 36.50 -24.02 -0.35
C GLY A 183 37.68 -23.56 -1.23
N ARG A 184 38.11 -22.30 -1.10
CA ARG A 184 39.36 -21.82 -1.75
C ARG A 184 40.63 -22.33 -1.06
N PHE A 185 40.55 -22.69 0.23
CA PHE A 185 41.68 -23.20 0.99
C PHE A 185 41.92 -24.69 0.72
N LEU A 186 40.85 -25.48 0.50
CA LEU A 186 40.94 -26.92 0.23
C LEU A 186 41.39 -27.28 -1.19
N ASP A 187 41.23 -26.39 -2.19
CA ASP A 187 41.77 -26.61 -3.54
C ASP A 187 43.27 -26.23 -3.66
N LEU A 188 43.86 -25.65 -2.61
CA LEU A 188 45.26 -25.22 -2.59
C LEU A 188 46.20 -26.29 -2.00
N PHE A 189 45.65 -27.40 -1.50
CA PHE A 189 46.36 -28.59 -0.99
C PHE A 189 45.94 -29.82 -1.78
#